data_AF-A0A7V2Z007-F1
#
_entry.id   AF-A0A7V2Z007-F1
#
_cell.length_a   1.000
_cell.length_b   1.000
_cell.length_c   1.000
_cell.angle_alpha   90.00
_cell.angle_beta   90.00
_cell.angle_gamma   90.00
#
_symmetry.space_group_name_H-M   'P 1'
#
loop_
_entity.id
_entity.type
_entity.pdbx_description
1 polymer ?
#
loop_
_entity_poly.entity_id
_entity_poly.type
_entity_poly.pdbx_seq_one_letter_code
_entity_poly.pdbx_strand_id
1 'polypeptide(L)'
;MRQLLQHLRTGEMELAEAPCPCAGRGAVLIQSRASLISAGTERMLVEFSQANLVQKARQQPERVRQVLDKIKTDGLLPTLEAVFRKLDEPLPLGYCNAGVVLEVG
;
A
#
# COMPACT_ATOMS: atom_id res chain seq x y z
N MET A 1 -17.84 -1.78 -3.02
CA MET A 1 -16.83 -2.73 -3.51
C MET A 1 -15.89 -3.12 -2.37
N ARG A 2 -15.21 -4.26 -2.46
CA ARG A 2 -14.25 -4.72 -1.44
C ARG A 2 -12.83 -4.46 -1.90
N GLN A 3 -11.95 -4.05 -0.98
CA GLN A 3 -10.55 -3.75 -1.25
C GLN A 3 -9.67 -4.36 -0.18
N LEU A 4 -8.59 -5.04 -0.61
CA LEU A 4 -7.63 -5.65 0.31
C LEU A 4 -6.52 -4.63 0.62
N LEU A 5 -6.38 -4.30 1.91
CA LEU A 5 -5.41 -3.37 2.45
C LEU A 5 -4.39 -4.12 3.31
N GLN A 6 -3.16 -3.61 3.34
CA GLN A 6 -2.06 -4.14 4.11
C GLN A 6 -1.49 -3.07 5.03
N HIS A 7 -1.37 -3.40 6.32
CA HIS A 7 -0.80 -2.54 7.33
C HIS A 7 0.72 -2.76 7.38
N LEU A 8 1.51 -1.77 6.96
CA LEU A 8 2.97 -1.91 6.93
C LEU A 8 3.60 -2.01 8.31
N ARG A 9 2.99 -1.45 9.35
CA ARG A 9 3.51 -1.55 10.71
C ARG A 9 3.31 -2.95 11.28
N THR A 10 2.09 -3.48 11.22
CA THR A 10 1.67 -4.71 11.90
C THR A 10 1.77 -5.97 11.04
N GLY A 11 1.78 -5.81 9.71
CA GLY A 11 1.67 -6.91 8.76
C GLY A 11 0.24 -7.45 8.60
N GLU A 12 -0.75 -6.82 9.24
CA GLU A 12 -2.14 -7.24 9.16
C GLU A 12 -2.74 -6.94 7.79
N MET A 13 -3.65 -7.82 7.39
CA MET A 13 -4.40 -7.72 6.14
C MET A 13 -5.86 -7.44 6.47
N GLU A 14 -6.43 -6.44 5.82
CA GLU A 14 -7.78 -5.96 6.07
C GLU A 14 -8.58 -5.93 4.77
N LEU A 15 -9.80 -6.46 4.80
CA LEU A 15 -10.73 -6.35 3.68
C LEU A 15 -11.70 -5.20 3.94
N ALA A 16 -11.37 -4.03 3.41
CA ALA A 16 -12.17 -2.81 3.58
C ALA A 16 -13.34 -2.76 2.58
N GLU A 17 -14.45 -2.17 2.99
CA GLU A 17 -15.53 -1.77 2.09
C GLU A 17 -15.32 -0.34 1.60
N ALA A 18 -15.34 -0.16 0.29
CA ALA A 18 -15.22 1.12 -0.39
C ALA A 18 -16.47 1.39 -1.23
N PRO A 19 -16.83 2.66 -1.50
CA PRO A 19 -17.93 2.98 -2.40
C PRO A 19 -17.68 2.43 -3.81
N CYS A 20 -18.75 2.13 -4.55
CA CYS A 20 -18.61 1.81 -5.96
C CYS A 20 -18.17 3.08 -6.72
N PRO A 21 -17.17 3.01 -7.61
CA PRO A 21 -16.78 4.14 -8.44
C PRO A 21 -17.87 4.44 -9.49
N CYS A 22 -17.85 5.68 -9.99
CA CYS A 22 -18.66 6.11 -11.14
C CYS A 22 -17.77 6.24 -12.39
N ALA A 23 -18.33 6.07 -13.59
CA ALA A 23 -17.61 6.34 -14.83
C ALA A 23 -17.38 7.85 -15.01
N GLY A 24 -16.17 8.32 -14.71
CA GLY A 24 -15.74 9.69 -15.04
C GLY A 24 -15.26 9.80 -16.48
N ARG A 25 -15.06 11.05 -16.95
CA ARG A 25 -14.51 11.32 -18.29
C ARG A 25 -13.23 10.54 -18.54
N GLY A 26 -13.18 9.75 -19.62
CA GLY A 26 -12.00 8.96 -20.00
C GLY A 26 -11.76 7.72 -19.15
N ALA A 27 -12.75 7.29 -18.36
CA ALA A 27 -12.70 6.07 -17.56
C ALA A 27 -13.81 5.09 -17.98
N VAL A 28 -13.62 3.83 -17.59
CA VAL A 28 -14.62 2.76 -17.77
C VAL A 28 -15.02 2.19 -16.42
N LEU A 29 -16.31 1.95 -16.22
CA LEU A 29 -16.82 1.25 -15.05
C LEU A 29 -16.86 -0.25 -15.36
N ILE A 30 -16.10 -1.05 -14.61
CA ILE A 30 -16.00 -2.49 -14.80
C ILE A 30 -16.64 -3.21 -13.62
N GLN A 31 -17.63 -4.06 -13.91
CA GLN A 31 -18.12 -5.04 -12.96
C GLN A 31 -17.11 -6.19 -12.88
N SER A 32 -16.32 -6.18 -11.81
CA SER A 32 -15.34 -7.23 -11.52
C SER A 32 -16.02 -8.60 -11.41
N ARG A 33 -15.57 -9.58 -12.18
CA ARG A 33 -16.01 -10.99 -12.11
C ARG A 33 -14.96 -11.87 -11.47
N ALA A 34 -13.69 -11.57 -11.72
CA ALA A 34 -12.56 -12.22 -11.10
C ALA A 34 -11.45 -11.19 -10.82
N SER A 35 -10.72 -11.42 -9.73
CA SER A 35 -9.48 -10.71 -9.43
C SER A 35 -8.41 -11.69 -8.97
N LEU A 36 -7.15 -11.34 -9.23
CA LEU A 36 -6.00 -12.16 -8.87
C LEU A 36 -4.88 -11.26 -8.36
N ILE A 37 -4.28 -11.65 -7.23
CA ILE A 37 -3.06 -11.03 -6.73
C ILE A 37 -1.87 -11.83 -7.27
N SER A 38 -0.94 -11.14 -7.93
CA SER A 38 0.29 -11.77 -8.42
C SER A 38 1.21 -12.11 -7.24
N ALA A 39 1.85 -13.27 -7.28
CA ALA A 39 2.79 -13.69 -6.23
C ALA A 39 4.15 -12.97 -6.30
N GLY A 40 4.36 -12.07 -7.26
CA GLY A 40 5.62 -11.37 -7.47
C GLY A 40 5.85 -10.24 -6.46
N THR A 41 5.66 -9.00 -6.90
CA THR A 41 5.90 -7.78 -6.12
C THR A 41 5.10 -7.69 -4.84
N GLU A 42 3.85 -8.16 -4.86
CA GLU A 42 2.95 -8.12 -3.72
C GLU A 42 3.44 -9.04 -2.60
N ARG A 43 4.08 -10.17 -2.93
CA ARG A 43 4.70 -11.03 -1.93
C ARG A 43 5.85 -10.32 -1.21
N MET A 44 6.68 -9.57 -1.93
CA MET A 44 7.75 -8.79 -1.30
C MET A 44 7.19 -7.74 -0.34
N LEU A 45 6.08 -7.09 -0.70
CA LEU A 45 5.41 -6.12 0.18
C LEU A 45 4.85 -6.81 1.43
N VAL A 46 4.25 -8.00 1.28
CA VAL A 46 3.77 -8.81 2.40
C VAL A 46 4.90 -9.21 3.33
N GLU A 47 5.98 -9.76 2.79
CA GLU A 47 7.16 -10.13 3.57
C GLU A 47 7.79 -8.93 4.27
N PHE A 48 7.86 -7.77 3.61
CA PHE A 48 8.29 -6.52 4.22
C PHE A 48 7.37 -6.11 5.38
N SER A 49 6.04 -6.20 5.21
CA SER A 49 5.09 -5.80 6.25
C SER A 49 5.19 -6.67 7.52
N GLN A 50 5.44 -7.97 7.37
CA GLN A 50 5.61 -8.94 8.45
C GLN A 50 6.93 -8.79 9.22
N ALA A 51 7.91 -8.10 8.63
CA ALA A 51 9.20 -7.87 9.26
C ALA A 51 9.12 -6.87 10.42
N ASN A 52 9.97 -7.03 11.44
CA ASN A 52 10.10 -6.02 12.49
C ASN A 52 10.87 -4.77 12.00
N LEU A 53 10.90 -3.69 12.79
CA LEU A 53 11.53 -2.43 12.39
C LEU A 53 13.01 -2.58 12.01
N VAL A 54 13.77 -3.42 12.73
CA VAL A 54 15.19 -3.66 12.45
C VAL A 54 15.36 -4.38 11.11
N GLN A 55 14.53 -5.38 10.84
CA GLN A 55 14.51 -6.10 9.57
C GLN A 55 14.10 -5.17 8.41
N LYS A 56 13.06 -4.36 8.59
CA LYS A 56 12.62 -3.34 7.60
C LYS A 56 13.75 -2.37 7.27
N ALA A 57 14.48 -1.89 8.28
CA ALA A 57 15.64 -1.02 8.08
C ALA A 57 16.77 -1.72 7.31
N ARG A 58 17.02 -3.02 7.56
CA ARG A 58 18.02 -3.81 6.81
C ARG A 58 17.60 -4.09 5.37
N GLN A 59 16.30 -4.28 5.12
CA GLN A 59 15.78 -4.52 3.77
C GLN A 59 15.81 -3.26 2.90
N GLN A 60 15.75 -2.06 3.50
CA GLN A 60 15.74 -0.78 2.79
C GLN A 60 16.80 0.20 3.34
N PRO A 61 18.09 -0.09 3.16
CA PRO A 61 19.19 0.73 3.69
C PRO A 61 19.21 2.16 3.12
N GLU A 62 18.74 2.35 1.88
CA GLU A 62 18.56 3.65 1.25
C GLU A 62 17.52 4.51 1.97
N ARG A 63 16.42 3.91 2.45
CA ARG A 63 15.45 4.64 3.29
C ARG A 63 16.02 5.00 4.65
N VAL A 64 16.89 4.17 5.21
CA VAL A 64 17.60 4.51 6.46
C VAL A 64 18.46 5.77 6.26
N ARG A 65 19.18 5.88 5.13
CA ARG A 65 19.93 7.11 4.80
C ARG A 65 19.02 8.32 4.70
N GLN A 66 17.87 8.20 4.01
CA GLN A 66 16.89 9.28 3.93
C GLN A 66 16.37 9.71 5.30
N VAL A 67 16.11 8.77 6.20
CA VAL A 67 15.70 9.07 7.59
C VAL A 67 16.81 9.83 8.31
N LEU A 68 18.07 9.40 8.21
CA LEU A 68 19.20 10.09 8.84
C LEU A 68 19.38 11.51 8.31
N ASP A 69 19.25 11.70 7.00
CA ASP A 69 19.35 13.03 6.40
C ASP A 69 18.18 13.91 6.83
N LYS A 70 16.97 13.35 6.93
CA LYS A 70 15.80 14.08 7.43
C LYS A 70 15.90 14.44 8.90
N ILE A 71 16.55 13.60 9.73
CA ILE A 71 16.86 13.95 11.12
C ILE A 71 17.78 15.18 11.19
N LYS A 72 18.76 15.29 10.27
CA LYS A 72 19.67 16.46 10.22
C LYS A 72 18.95 17.74 9.79
N THR A 73 17.96 17.64 8.90
CA THR A 73 17.25 18.83 8.38
C THR A 73 16.05 19.24 9.24
N ASP A 74 15.24 18.27 9.66
CA ASP A 74 13.92 18.50 10.27
C ASP A 74 13.93 18.21 11.78
N GLY A 75 14.99 17.58 12.29
CA GLY A 75 15.09 17.13 13.67
C GLY A 75 14.51 15.73 13.90
N LEU A 76 14.80 15.19 15.09
CA LEU A 76 14.48 13.80 15.43
C LEU A 76 12.97 13.53 15.52
N LEU A 77 12.26 14.30 16.35
CA LEU A 77 10.82 14.06 16.60
C LEU A 77 9.98 14.16 15.32
N PRO A 78 10.09 15.20 14.48
CA PRO A 78 9.28 15.31 13.26
C PRO A 78 9.60 14.19 12.25
N THR A 79 10.85 13.72 12.23
CA THR A 79 11.24 12.61 11.36
C THR A 79 10.63 11.29 11.83
N LEU A 80 10.66 11.01 13.14
CA LEU A 80 10.05 9.80 13.70
C LEU A 80 8.54 9.79 13.46
N GLU A 81 7.85 10.91 13.68
CA GLU A 81 6.42 11.06 13.37
C GLU A 81 6.13 10.76 11.90
N ALA A 82 6.94 11.30 10.98
CA ALA A 82 6.77 11.05 9.55
C ALA A 82 6.97 9.58 9.18
N VAL A 83 7.97 8.90 9.77
CA VAL A 83 8.21 7.47 9.56
C VAL A 83 7.04 6.65 10.08
N PHE A 84 6.59 6.92 11.31
CA PHE A 84 5.50 6.20 11.94
C PHE A 84 4.18 6.39 11.20
N ARG A 85 3.87 7.62 10.77
CA ARG A 85 2.72 7.92 9.91
C ARG A 85 2.77 7.12 8.61
N LYS A 86 3.96 6.99 7.99
CA LYS A 86 4.10 6.23 6.74
C LYS A 86 3.93 4.73 6.94
N LEU A 87 4.37 4.19 8.08
CA LEU A 87 4.18 2.78 8.43
C LEU A 87 2.73 2.46 8.85
N ASP A 88 1.99 3.44 9.37
CA ASP A 88 0.58 3.30 9.76
C ASP A 88 -0.39 3.44 8.59
N GLU A 89 0.06 4.00 7.46
CA GLU A 89 -0.78 4.18 6.29
C GLU A 89 -1.14 2.80 5.68
N PRO A 90 -2.43 2.40 5.66
CA PRO A 90 -2.84 1.16 5.03
C PRO A 90 -2.60 1.24 3.53
N LEU A 91 -1.91 0.24 2.98
CA LEU A 91 -1.58 0.20 1.55
C LEU A 91 -2.49 -0.77 0.80
N PRO A 92 -3.09 -0.35 -0.32
CA PRO A 92 -3.83 -1.27 -1.15
C PRO A 92 -2.88 -2.20 -1.91
N LEU A 93 -3.25 -3.49 -2.02
CA LEU A 93 -2.53 -4.42 -2.87
C LEU A 93 -2.93 -4.26 -4.34
N GLY A 94 -1.94 -4.43 -5.22
CA GLY A 94 -2.17 -4.57 -6.65
C GLY A 94 -2.86 -5.90 -6.97
N TYR A 95 -3.78 -5.87 -7.93
CA TYR A 95 -4.42 -7.07 -8.44
C TYR A 95 -4.78 -6.89 -9.92
N CYS A 96 -4.70 -8.00 -10.66
CA CYS A 96 -5.30 -8.10 -11.98
C CYS A 96 -6.81 -8.17 -11.81
N ASN A 97 -7.53 -7.46 -12.68
CA ASN A 97 -8.99 -7.43 -12.69
C ASN A 97 -9.51 -7.91 -14.04
N ALA A 98 -10.48 -8.82 -14.03
CA ALA A 98 -11.23 -9.23 -15.21
C ALA A 98 -12.73 -9.09 -14.93
N GLY A 99 -13.45 -8.49 -15.86
CA GLY A 99 -14.84 -8.13 -15.66
C GLY A 99 -15.53 -7.67 -16.93
N VAL A 100 -16.76 -7.20 -16.75
CA VAL A 100 -17.61 -6.69 -17.84
C VAL A 100 -17.67 -5.18 -17.73
N VAL A 101 -17.46 -4.47 -18.84
CA VAL A 101 -17.67 -3.02 -18.90
C VAL A 101 -19.17 -2.74 -18.78
N LEU A 102 -19.55 -1.97 -17.77
CA LEU A 102 -20.93 -1.52 -17.55
C LEU A 102 -21.18 -0.14 -18.16
N GLU A 103 -20.18 0.75 -18.12
CA GLU A 103 -20.31 2.15 -18.54
C GLU A 103 -18.96 2.71 -19.01
N VAL A 104 -19.01 3.71 -19.90
CA VAL A 104 -17.85 4.46 -20.43
C VAL A 104 -18.16 5.95 -20.33
N GLY A 105 -17.22 6.76 -19.84
CA GLY A 105 -17.37 8.21 -19.64
C GLY A 105 -16.49 9.09 -20.52
#